data_AF-A0A382HZC1-F1
#
_entry.id   AF-A0A382HZC1-F1
#
_cell.length_a   1.000
_cell.length_b   1.000
_cell.length_c   1.000
_cell.angle_alpha   90.00
_cell.angle_beta   90.00
_cell.angle_gamma   90.00
#
_symmetry.space_group_name_H-M   'P 1'
#
loop_
_entity.id
_entity.type
_entity.pdbx_description
1 polymer ?
#
loop_
_entity_poly.entity_id
_entity_poly.type
_entity_poly.pdbx_seq_one_letter_code
_entity_poly.pdbx_strand_id
1 'polypeptide(L)' 'VNLKIDRGESVVIIGGSGCGKSVLLRHIIGLVQPDEGDVKIDGQSIADLSERELIKVRRKFGMLFQGAALFDSLTVE' A
#
# COMPACT_ATOMS: atom_id res chain seq x y z
N VAL A 1 -3.39 -6.58 13.37
CA VAL A 1 -4.43 -6.91 12.35
C VAL A 1 -3.88 -8.04 11.50
N ASN A 2 -4.67 -9.08 11.21
CA ASN A 2 -4.26 -10.16 10.30
C ASN A 2 -5.15 -10.13 9.07
N LEU A 3 -4.56 -10.00 7.89
CA LEU A 3 -5.26 -9.92 6.61
C LEU A 3 -4.47 -10.70 5.56
N LYS A 4 -5.16 -11.58 4.83
CA LYS A 4 -4.63 -12.27 3.66
C LYS A 4 -5.52 -11.91 2.48
N ILE A 5 -4.92 -11.50 1.38
CA ILE A 5 -5.59 -11.20 0.12
C ILE A 5 -4.95 -12.08 -0.93
N ASP A 6 -5.73 -12.95 -1.54
CA ASP A 6 -5.27 -13.85 -2.60
C ASP A 6 -5.31 -13.15 -3.97
N ARG A 7 -4.54 -13.67 -4.92
CA ARG A 7 -4.42 -13.07 -6.25
C ARG A 7 -5.78 -13.06 -6.96
N GLY A 8 -6.20 -11.88 -7.41
CA GLY A 8 -7.46 -11.69 -8.13
C GLY A 8 -8.65 -11.35 -7.23
N GLU A 9 -8.46 -11.28 -5.90
CA GLU A 9 -9.49 -10.83 -4.99
C GLU A 9 -9.70 -9.31 -5.04
N SER A 10 -10.95 -8.90 -4.85
CA SER A 10 -11.32 -7.50 -4.62
C SER A 10 -11.82 -7.37 -3.18
N VAL A 11 -11.16 -6.52 -2.40
CA VAL A 11 -11.42 -6.35 -0.97
C VAL A 11 -11.73 -4.89 -0.67
N VAL A 12 -12.73 -4.67 0.19
CA VAL A 12 -13.11 -3.34 0.66
C VAL A 12 -12.80 -3.21 2.16
N ILE A 13 -12.12 -2.14 2.55
CA ILE A 13 -11.84 -1.82 3.96
C ILE A 13 -12.80 -0.70 4.39
N ILE A 14 -13.72 -1.01 5.31
CA ILE A 14 -14.74 -0.07 5.81
C ILE A 14 -14.55 0.14 7.32
N GLY A 15 -14.82 1.36 7.79
CA GLY A 15 -14.75 1.71 9.21
C GLY A 15 -14.86 3.22 9.42
N GLY A 16 -15.16 3.65 10.64
CA GLY A 16 -15.30 5.07 11.01
C GLY A 16 -14.05 5.90 10.74
N SER A 17 -14.17 7.24 10.73
CA SER A 17 -13.00 8.11 10.59
C SER A 17 -11.98 7.87 11.70
N GLY A 18 -10.69 7.95 11.39
CA GLY A 18 -9.61 7.74 12.36
C GLY A 18 -9.33 6.29 12.77
N CYS A 19 -10.11 5.29 12.32
CA CYS A 19 -9.92 3.89 12.72
C CYS A 19 -8.70 3.17 12.10
N GLY A 20 -7.80 3.90 11.42
CA GLY A 20 -6.56 3.35 10.88
C GLY A 20 -6.59 2.82 9.44
N LYS A 21 -7.67 3.00 8.67
CA LYS A 21 -7.75 2.50 7.27
C LYS A 21 -6.62 2.99 6.38
N SER A 22 -6.37 4.30 6.36
CA SER A 22 -5.30 4.91 5.56
C SER A 22 -3.92 4.48 6.04
N VAL A 23 -3.78 4.24 7.34
CA VAL A 23 -2.54 3.73 7.94
C VAL A 23 -2.32 2.28 7.49
N LEU A 24 -3.32 1.40 7.55
CA LEU A 24 -3.24 0.03 7.04
C LEU A 24 -2.85 -0.02 5.56
N LEU A 25 -3.45 0.83 4.71
CA LEU A 25 -3.06 0.92 3.30
C LEU A 25 -1.59 1.31 3.12
N ARG A 26 -1.09 2.28 3.90
CA ARG A 26 0.33 2.70 3.86
C ARG A 26 1.29 1.59 4.27
N HIS A 27 0.90 0.74 5.23
CA HIS A 27 1.67 -0.44 5.60
C HIS A 27 1.74 -1.45 4.45
N ILE A 28 0.61 -1.73 3.79
CA ILE A 28 0.54 -2.68 2.67
C ILE A 28 1.50 -2.27 1.53
N ILE A 29 1.58 -0.98 1.20
CA ILE A 29 2.46 -0.47 0.14
C ILE A 29 3.88 -0.13 0.62
N GLY A 30 4.22 -0.42 1.88
CA GLY A 30 5.57 -0.18 2.43
C GLY A 30 5.97 1.30 2.50
N LEU A 31 5.01 2.20 2.71
CA LEU A 31 5.28 3.62 3.03
C LEU A 31 5.49 3.86 4.52
N VAL A 32 4.96 2.98 5.37
CA VAL A 32 5.14 3.00 6.82
C VAL A 32 5.40 1.56 7.25
N GLN A 33 6.46 1.35 8.05
CA GLN A 33 6.75 0.05 8.64
C GLN A 33 5.89 -0.14 9.90
N PRO A 34 5.34 -1.33 10.13
CA PRO A 34 4.59 -1.60 11.35
C PRO A 34 5.56 -1.67 12.53
N ASP A 35 5.10 -1.24 13.71
CA ASP A 35 5.88 -1.38 14.95
C ASP A 35 6.12 -2.86 15.31
N GLU A 36 5.13 -3.71 15.00
CA GLU A 36 5.17 -5.16 15.19
C GLU A 36 4.48 -5.92 14.06
N GLY A 37 4.95 -7.13 13.78
CA GLY A 37 4.42 -8.00 12.73
C GLY A 37 5.14 -7.85 11.40
N ASP A 38 4.51 -8.31 10.33
CA ASP A 38 5.14 -8.39 9.01
C ASP A 38 4.11 -8.19 7.89
N VAL A 39 4.55 -7.56 6.79
CA VAL A 39 3.78 -7.40 5.56
C VAL A 39 4.48 -8.18 4.46
N LYS A 40 3.77 -9.13 3.85
CA LYS A 40 4.30 -9.97 2.78
C LYS A 40 3.61 -9.68 1.47
N ILE A 41 4.37 -9.27 0.46
CA ILE A 41 3.88 -9.05 -0.91
C ILE A 41 4.45 -10.15 -1.80
N ASP A 42 3.57 -10.91 -2.47
CA ASP A 42 3.95 -12.11 -3.24
C ASP A 42 4.82 -13.11 -2.44
N GLY A 43 4.52 -13.26 -1.14
CA GLY A 43 5.24 -14.15 -0.23
C GLY A 43 6.57 -13.59 0.31
N GLN A 44 7.03 -12.43 -0.16
CA GLN A 44 8.25 -11.78 0.31
C GLN A 44 7.92 -10.77 1.42
N SER A 45 8.55 -10.94 2.59
CA SER A 45 8.52 -9.90 3.64
C SER A 45 9.15 -8.61 3.13
N ILE A 46 8.52 -7.49 3.43
CA ILE A 46 9.01 -6.16 3.06
C ILE A 46 9.72 -5.44 4.21
N ALA A 47 9.80 -6.06 5.40
CA ALA A 47 10.42 -5.45 6.58
C ALA A 47 11.95 -5.31 6.42
N ASP A 48 12.59 -6.33 5.84
CA ASP A 48 14.05 -6.40 5.70
C ASP A 48 14.58 -5.85 4.36
N LEU A 49 13.70 -5.25 3.55
CA LEU A 49 14.08 -4.74 2.24
C LEU A 49 14.79 -3.40 2.34
N SER A 50 15.89 -3.26 1.59
CA SER A 50 16.49 -1.95 1.37
C SER A 50 15.53 -1.03 0.62
N GLU A 51 15.73 0.29 0.72
CA GLU A 51 14.89 1.26 0.01
C GLU A 51 14.86 1.00 -1.52
N ARG A 52 15.97 0.55 -2.09
CA ARG A 52 16.06 0.18 -3.51
C ARG A 52 15.18 -1.02 -3.86
N GLU A 53 15.02 -1.96 -2.95
CA GLU A 53 14.14 -3.12 -3.12
C GLU A 53 12.68 -2.76 -2.87
N LEU A 54 12.40 -1.90 -1.89
CA LEU A 54 11.07 -1.35 -1.65
C LEU A 54 10.53 -0.60 -2.87
N ILE A 55 11.37 0.14 -3.60
CA ILE A 55 10.97 0.76 -4.87
C ILE A 55 10.43 -0.27 -5.86
N LYS A 56 11.06 -1.47 -5.96
CA LYS A 56 10.57 -2.53 -6.85
C LYS A 56 9.22 -3.07 -6.42
N VAL A 57 8.99 -3.19 -5.10
CA VAL A 57 7.70 -3.59 -4.54
C VAL A 57 6.64 -2.53 -4.82
N ARG A 58 6.92 -1.25 -4.56
CA ARG A 58 6.00 -0.12 -4.80
C ARG A 58 5.56 -0.02 -6.27
N ARG A 59 6.42 -0.39 -7.22
CA ARG A 59 6.07 -0.45 -8.66
C ARG A 59 5.01 -1.48 -9.01
N LYS A 60 4.69 -2.43 -8.12
CA LYS A 60 3.60 -3.40 -8.32
C LYS A 60 2.21 -2.80 -8.02
N PHE A 61 2.16 -1.63 -7.37
CA PHE A 61 0.90 -1.02 -6.94
C PHE A 61 0.53 0.17 -7.82
N GLY A 62 -0.72 0.18 -8.28
CA GLY A 62 -1.40 1.40 -8.70
C GLY A 62 -2.09 2.02 -7.49
N MET A 63 -1.90 3.31 -7.26
CA MET A 63 -2.55 4.04 -6.17
C MET A 63 -3.41 5.17 -6.73
N LEU A 64 -4.70 5.15 -6.36
CA LEU A 64 -5.61 6.27 -6.61
C LEU A 64 -5.80 7.03 -5.31
N PHE A 65 -5.55 8.34 -5.34
CA PHE A 65 -5.69 9.21 -4.19
C PHE A 65 -7.16 9.68 -4.05
N GLN A 66 -7.57 9.98 -2.82
CA GLN A 66 -8.91 10.54 -2.56
C GLN A 66 -9.10 11.93 -3.17
N GLY A 67 -8.02 12.72 -3.24
CA GLY A 67 -7.97 13.97 -4.01
C GLY A 67 -7.30 13.75 -5.37
N ALA A 68 -7.59 14.62 -6.33
CA ALA A 68 -6.86 14.62 -7.60
C ALA A 68 -5.37 14.89 -7.31
N ALA A 69 -4.52 13.92 -7.64
CA ALA A 69 -3.06 14.02 -7.56
C ALA A 69 -2.46 14.04 -8.97
N LEU A 70 -3.14 14.70 -9.90
CA LEU A 70 -2.67 14.88 -11.26
C LEU A 70 -1.61 15.97 -11.28
N PHE A 71 -0.63 15.82 -12.17
CA PHE A 71 0.31 16.88 -12.46
C PHE A 71 -0.40 17.95 -13.29
N ASP A 72 -0.55 19.14 -12.74
CA ASP A 72 -1.13 20.31 -13.38
C ASP A 72 -0.38 20.77 -14.63
N SER A 73 0.90 20.43 -14.71
CA SER A 73 1.80 20.67 -15.85
C SER A 73 1.65 19.66 -16.99
N LEU A 74 0.85 18.59 -16.82
CA LEU A 74 0.67 17.55 -17.84
C LEU A 74 -0.77 17.55 -18.36
N THR A 75 -0.93 17.42 -19.68
CA THR A 75 -2.23 17.20 -20.31
C THR A 75 -2.52 15.71 -20.44
N VAL A 76 -3.80 15.36 -20.51
CA VAL A 76 -4.22 14.02 -20.94
C VAL A 76 -4.08 13.98 -22.47
N GLU A 77 -3.20 13.12 -22.98
CA GLU A 77 -3.08 12.82 -24.42
C GLU A 77 -3.99 11.67 -24.83
#